data_AF-A0A0M3IW90-F1
#
_entry.id   AF-A0A0M3IW90-F1
#
_cell.length_a   1.000
_cell.length_b   1.000
_cell.length_c   1.000
_cell.angle_alpha   90.00
_cell.angle_beta   90.00
_cell.angle_gamma   90.00
#
_symmetry.space_group_name_H-M   'P 1'
#
loop_
_entity.id
_entity.type
_entity.pdbx_description
1 polymer ?
#
loop_
_entity_poly.entity_id
_entity_poly.type
_entity_poly.pdbx_seq_one_letter_code
_entity_poly.pdbx_strand_id
1 'polypeptide(L)'
;MVPYETKIRCMCCLMRLLDPDQFQAILGYDATSACITLERLLYSRLINVCRLDLPMPTFMEQNKAHLARSLLSSGVRQNMELLHLIACIVVDYEVVDRKLVSDLLNKLYGGRQREIVSRLLHICRLYPSLARIDDLAMVWRDTADWMHNKIGIFIAFFSYCSSLIVECCLIVVDYCCFVEDNLGAYRREAA
;
A
#
# COMPACT_ATOMS: atom_id res chain seq x y z
N MET A 1 8.87 -21.63 -23.70
CA MET A 1 7.53 -21.09 -23.39
C MET A 1 7.68 -20.20 -22.16
N VAL A 2 7.21 -18.96 -22.20
CA VAL A 2 7.40 -18.00 -21.08
C VAL A 2 6.53 -18.40 -19.88
N PRO A 3 7.09 -18.49 -18.64
CA PRO A 3 6.34 -18.82 -17.44
C PRO A 3 5.16 -17.87 -17.19
N TYR A 4 4.08 -18.38 -16.58
CA TYR A 4 2.88 -17.58 -16.32
C TYR A 4 3.15 -16.37 -15.42
N GLU A 5 3.99 -16.54 -14.39
CA GLU A 5 4.44 -15.44 -13.51
C GLU A 5 5.16 -14.32 -14.28
N THR A 6 5.98 -14.69 -15.26
CA THR A 6 6.67 -13.71 -16.11
C THR A 6 5.67 -12.91 -16.95
N LYS A 7 4.58 -13.54 -17.43
CA LYS A 7 3.51 -12.86 -18.16
C LYS A 7 2.76 -11.86 -17.27
N ILE A 8 2.42 -12.25 -16.04
CA ILE A 8 1.78 -11.36 -15.05
C ILE A 8 2.67 -10.14 -14.81
N ARG A 9 3.96 -10.36 -14.54
CA ARG A 9 4.91 -9.28 -14.32
C ARG A 9 4.99 -8.31 -15.51
N CYS A 10 5.12 -8.83 -16.73
CA CYS A 10 5.13 -8.00 -17.93
C CYS A 10 3.85 -7.18 -18.06
N MET A 11 2.69 -7.78 -17.82
CA MET A 11 1.39 -7.09 -17.86
C MET A 11 1.30 -5.97 -16.81
N CYS A 12 1.71 -6.22 -15.56
CA CYS A 12 1.77 -5.20 -14.52
C CYS A 12 2.73 -4.05 -14.86
N CYS A 13 3.88 -4.35 -15.47
CA CYS A 13 4.82 -3.32 -15.93
C CYS A 13 4.22 -2.47 -17.05
N LEU A 14 3.56 -3.10 -18.03
CA LEU A 14 2.90 -2.38 -19.12
C LEU A 14 1.79 -1.46 -18.61
N MET A 15 0.95 -1.94 -17.69
CA MET A 15 -0.11 -1.11 -17.07
C MET A 15 0.43 0.05 -16.23
N ARG A 16 1.68 -0.01 -15.74
CA ARG A 16 2.33 1.09 -15.00
C ARG A 16 3.01 2.12 -15.92
N LEU A 17 3.43 1.71 -17.11
CA LEU A 17 4.26 2.52 -18.00
C LEU A 17 3.47 3.18 -19.13
N LEU A 18 2.33 2.61 -19.48
CA LEU A 18 1.50 3.07 -20.59
C LEU A 18 0.29 3.81 -20.05
N ASP A 19 -0.03 4.94 -20.70
CA ASP A 19 -1.32 5.59 -20.51
C ASP A 19 -2.45 4.72 -21.12
N PRO A 20 -3.72 4.88 -20.68
CA PRO A 20 -4.84 4.04 -21.13
C PRO A 20 -4.99 3.94 -22.65
N ASP A 21 -4.80 5.06 -23.37
CA ASP A 21 -4.89 5.11 -24.83
C ASP A 21 -3.78 4.30 -25.52
N GLN A 22 -2.56 4.37 -25.01
CA GLN A 22 -1.41 3.60 -25.52
C GLN A 22 -1.61 2.11 -25.25
N PHE A 23 -2.13 1.78 -24.08
CA PHE A 23 -2.44 0.41 -23.68
C PHE A 23 -3.47 -0.22 -24.62
N GLN A 24 -4.56 0.50 -24.90
CA GLN A 24 -5.60 0.06 -25.83
C GLN A 24 -5.06 -0.07 -27.27
N ALA A 25 -4.25 0.88 -27.73
CA ALA A 25 -3.70 0.85 -29.09
C ALA A 25 -2.76 -0.35 -29.33
N ILE A 26 -1.96 -0.73 -28.33
CA ILE A 26 -0.98 -1.83 -28.43
C ILE A 26 -1.64 -3.19 -28.24
N LEU A 27 -2.52 -3.32 -27.24
CA LEU A 27 -3.03 -4.62 -26.80
C LEU A 27 -4.45 -4.92 -27.31
N GLY A 28 -5.18 -3.92 -27.83
CA GLY A 28 -6.48 -4.09 -28.45
C GLY A 28 -7.65 -4.28 -27.48
N TYR A 29 -7.46 -4.02 -26.18
CA TYR A 29 -8.53 -4.04 -25.18
C TYR A 29 -8.39 -2.91 -24.17
N ASP A 30 -9.53 -2.49 -23.62
CA ASP A 30 -9.60 -1.45 -22.59
C ASP A 30 -9.06 -1.97 -21.25
N ALA A 31 -7.96 -1.36 -20.79
CA ALA A 31 -7.33 -1.64 -19.51
C ALA A 31 -8.30 -1.47 -18.34
N THR A 32 -9.22 -0.50 -18.44
CA THR A 32 -10.15 -0.13 -17.36
C THR A 32 -11.07 -1.29 -17.04
N SER A 33 -11.72 -1.88 -18.05
CA SER A 33 -12.60 -3.05 -17.89
C SER A 33 -11.88 -4.27 -17.29
N ALA A 34 -10.62 -4.50 -17.68
CA ALA A 34 -9.80 -5.58 -17.15
C ALA A 34 -9.43 -5.32 -15.68
N CYS A 35 -9.02 -4.10 -15.34
CA CYS A 35 -8.69 -3.68 -13.97
C CYS A 35 -9.89 -3.80 -13.03
N ILE A 36 -11.09 -3.35 -13.45
CA ILE A 36 -12.32 -3.49 -12.65
C ILE A 36 -12.63 -4.96 -12.37
N THR A 37 -12.46 -5.83 -13.37
CA THR A 37 -12.69 -7.27 -13.20
C THR A 37 -11.69 -7.89 -12.22
N LEU A 38 -10.41 -7.52 -12.34
CA LEU A 38 -9.34 -7.98 -11.45
C LEU A 38 -9.55 -7.49 -10.01
N GLU A 39 -9.91 -6.23 -9.82
CA GLU A 39 -10.25 -5.64 -8.53
C GLU A 39 -11.39 -6.42 -7.86
N ARG A 40 -12.50 -6.65 -8.57
CA ARG A 40 -13.65 -7.42 -8.05
C ARG A 40 -13.25 -8.84 -7.65
N LEU A 41 -12.44 -9.53 -8.47
CA LEU A 41 -11.98 -10.87 -8.16
C LEU A 41 -11.05 -10.87 -6.94
N LEU A 42 -10.11 -9.93 -6.87
CA LEU A 42 -9.17 -9.80 -5.75
C LEU A 42 -9.91 -9.54 -4.44
N TYR A 43 -10.74 -8.51 -4.39
CA TYR A 43 -11.49 -8.17 -3.18
C TYR A 43 -12.51 -9.23 -2.79
N SER A 44 -13.12 -9.92 -3.77
CA SER A 44 -13.97 -11.08 -3.47
C SER A 44 -13.19 -12.18 -2.77
N ARG A 45 -11.96 -12.47 -3.20
CA ARG A 45 -11.11 -13.46 -2.54
C ARG A 45 -10.66 -12.99 -1.17
N LEU A 46 -10.24 -11.73 -1.01
CA LEU A 46 -9.81 -11.21 0.29
C LEU A 46 -10.95 -11.21 1.32
N ILE A 47 -12.16 -10.80 0.94
CA ILE A 47 -13.36 -10.83 1.79
C ILE A 47 -13.66 -12.26 2.24
N ASN A 48 -13.59 -13.24 1.32
CA ASN A 48 -13.79 -14.65 1.64
C ASN A 48 -12.72 -15.19 2.61
N VAL A 49 -11.44 -14.83 2.41
CA VAL A 49 -10.34 -15.20 3.32
C VAL A 49 -10.57 -14.62 4.72
N CYS A 50 -11.05 -13.38 4.80
CA CYS A 50 -11.39 -12.72 6.05
C CYS A 50 -12.71 -13.23 6.66
N ARG A 51 -13.43 -14.11 5.97
CA ARG A 51 -14.74 -14.67 6.38
C ARG A 51 -15.76 -13.58 6.71
N LEU A 52 -15.74 -12.48 5.94
CA LEU A 52 -16.69 -11.40 6.08
C LEU A 52 -17.96 -11.70 5.27
N ASP A 53 -19.12 -11.55 5.89
CA ASP A 53 -20.41 -11.57 5.18
C ASP A 53 -20.65 -10.22 4.51
N LEU A 54 -19.83 -9.91 3.49
CA LEU A 54 -19.88 -8.66 2.74
C LEU A 54 -20.01 -8.95 1.24
N PRO A 55 -21.22 -8.82 0.68
CA PRO A 55 -21.45 -9.02 -0.75
C PRO A 55 -20.63 -8.05 -1.60
N MET A 56 -20.12 -8.52 -2.74
CA MET A 56 -19.30 -7.70 -3.64
C MET A 56 -20.01 -6.43 -4.17
N PRO A 57 -21.29 -6.46 -4.57
CA PRO A 57 -21.99 -5.25 -4.97
C PRO A 57 -21.99 -4.19 -3.86
N THR A 58 -22.28 -4.63 -2.62
CA THR A 58 -22.24 -3.79 -1.43
C THR A 58 -20.84 -3.24 -1.16
N PHE A 59 -19.79 -4.06 -1.29
CA PHE A 59 -18.41 -3.61 -1.18
C PHE A 59 -18.10 -2.49 -2.17
N MET A 60 -18.46 -2.66 -3.45
CA MET A 60 -18.16 -1.68 -4.51
C MET A 60 -18.87 -0.34 -4.28
N GLU A 61 -20.14 -0.37 -3.87
CA GLU A 61 -20.98 0.83 -3.71
C GLU A 61 -20.71 1.59 -2.40
N GLN A 62 -20.23 0.92 -1.36
CA GLN A 62 -20.02 1.56 -0.06
C GLN A 62 -18.86 2.55 -0.05
N ASN A 63 -19.01 3.59 0.79
CA ASN A 63 -17.93 4.50 1.14
C ASN A 63 -16.80 3.72 1.85
N LYS A 64 -15.61 3.70 1.22
CA LYS A 64 -14.47 2.88 1.64
C LYS A 64 -13.90 3.31 2.98
N ALA A 65 -13.92 4.61 3.29
CA ALA A 65 -13.51 5.12 4.60
C ALA A 65 -14.43 4.63 5.72
N HIS A 66 -15.74 4.72 5.51
CA HIS A 66 -16.72 4.23 6.48
C HIS A 66 -16.62 2.71 6.67
N LEU A 67 -16.51 1.95 5.57
CA LEU A 67 -16.34 0.51 5.61
C LEU A 67 -15.07 0.11 6.38
N ALA A 68 -13.93 0.72 6.04
CA ALA A 68 -12.66 0.43 6.69
C ALA A 68 -12.69 0.71 8.20
N ARG A 69 -13.30 1.84 8.61
CA ARG A 69 -13.53 2.13 10.05
C ARG A 69 -14.39 1.07 10.70
N SER A 70 -15.53 0.73 10.09
CA SER A 70 -16.46 -0.26 10.61
C SER A 70 -15.77 -1.61 10.84
N LEU A 71 -15.00 -2.08 9.86
CA LEU A 71 -14.21 -3.31 9.95
C LEU A 71 -13.16 -3.24 11.06
N LEU A 72 -12.45 -2.12 11.19
CA LEU A 72 -11.41 -1.94 12.21
C LEU A 72 -11.97 -1.84 13.64
N SER A 73 -13.16 -1.25 13.78
CA SER A 73 -13.87 -1.10 15.06
C SER A 73 -14.73 -2.30 15.43
N SER A 74 -15.05 -3.17 14.48
CA SER A 74 -15.87 -4.34 14.74
C SER A 74 -15.18 -5.25 15.76
N GLY A 75 -15.93 -5.70 16.76
CA GLY A 75 -15.50 -6.70 17.75
C GLY A 75 -15.22 -8.09 17.15
N VAL A 76 -15.20 -8.21 15.81
CA VAL A 76 -14.62 -9.35 15.11
C VAL A 76 -13.17 -9.47 15.57
N ARG A 77 -12.77 -10.70 15.92
CA ARG A 77 -11.42 -10.99 16.38
C ARG A 77 -10.43 -10.50 15.32
N GLN A 78 -9.76 -9.39 15.61
CA GLN A 78 -8.84 -8.73 14.69
C GLN A 78 -7.68 -9.70 14.41
N ASN A 79 -7.73 -10.37 13.26
CA ASN A 79 -6.64 -11.19 12.75
C ASN A 79 -5.82 -10.39 11.74
N MET A 80 -4.64 -10.88 11.42
CA MET A 80 -3.75 -10.17 10.50
C MET A 80 -4.38 -10.07 9.12
N GLU A 81 -5.11 -11.08 8.65
CA GLU A 81 -5.77 -11.06 7.35
C GLU A 81 -6.77 -9.89 7.22
N LEU A 82 -7.57 -9.64 8.26
CA LEU A 82 -8.50 -8.50 8.27
C LEU A 82 -7.75 -7.16 8.24
N LEU A 83 -6.67 -7.03 9.01
CA LEU A 83 -5.85 -5.81 8.97
C LEU A 83 -5.19 -5.59 7.60
N HIS A 84 -4.79 -6.67 6.91
CA HIS A 84 -4.28 -6.59 5.54
C HIS A 84 -5.36 -6.12 4.58
N LEU A 85 -6.57 -6.68 4.65
CA LEU A 85 -7.69 -6.24 3.83
C LEU A 85 -8.00 -4.75 4.06
N ILE A 86 -8.07 -4.30 5.31
CA ILE A 86 -8.30 -2.89 5.65
C ILE A 86 -7.18 -2.02 5.07
N ALA A 87 -5.92 -2.45 5.14
CA ALA A 87 -4.81 -1.73 4.54
C ALA A 87 -4.88 -1.66 3.02
N CYS A 88 -5.24 -2.75 2.33
CA CYS A 88 -5.48 -2.72 0.89
C CYS A 88 -6.59 -1.72 0.53
N ILE A 89 -7.69 -1.70 1.29
CA ILE A 89 -8.77 -0.72 1.07
C ILE A 89 -8.27 0.71 1.26
N VAL A 90 -7.49 0.96 2.31
CA VAL A 90 -6.92 2.30 2.55
C VAL A 90 -5.96 2.69 1.43
N VAL A 91 -5.18 1.74 0.92
CA VAL A 91 -4.18 2.00 -0.10
C VAL A 91 -4.77 2.20 -1.48
N ASP A 92 -5.58 1.25 -1.94
CA ASP A 92 -6.10 1.24 -3.30
C ASP A 92 -7.17 2.31 -3.54
N TYR A 93 -7.89 2.73 -2.48
CA TYR A 93 -8.90 3.78 -2.55
C TYR A 93 -8.47 5.10 -1.90
N GLU A 94 -7.17 5.25 -1.61
CA GLU A 94 -6.57 6.49 -1.11
C GLU A 94 -7.34 7.09 0.08
N VAL A 95 -7.69 6.26 1.08
CA VAL A 95 -8.52 6.69 2.20
C VAL A 95 -7.73 7.59 3.14
N VAL A 96 -8.01 8.90 3.07
CA VAL A 96 -7.34 9.93 3.88
C VAL A 96 -8.03 10.15 5.23
N ASP A 97 -8.00 9.14 6.10
CA ASP A 97 -8.56 9.22 7.46
C ASP A 97 -7.46 9.03 8.52
N ARG A 98 -7.12 10.12 9.21
CA ARG A 98 -5.99 10.13 10.16
C ARG A 98 -6.14 9.08 11.27
N LYS A 99 -7.33 8.97 11.88
CA LYS A 99 -7.53 8.07 13.01
C LYS A 99 -7.46 6.61 12.55
N LEU A 100 -8.15 6.30 11.46
CA LEU A 100 -8.13 4.97 10.85
C LEU A 100 -6.70 4.55 10.48
N VAL A 101 -5.96 5.43 9.79
CA VAL A 101 -4.59 5.15 9.34
C VAL A 101 -3.65 4.98 10.53
N SER A 102 -3.76 5.84 11.55
CA SER A 102 -2.96 5.73 12.79
C SER A 102 -3.22 4.40 13.52
N ASP A 103 -4.48 4.05 13.74
CA ASP A 103 -4.86 2.81 14.44
C ASP A 103 -4.39 1.57 13.65
N LEU A 104 -4.49 1.63 12.32
CA LEU A 104 -4.06 0.55 11.43
C LEU A 104 -2.53 0.40 11.40
N LEU A 105 -1.80 1.50 11.29
CA LEU A 105 -0.33 1.54 11.37
C LEU A 105 0.14 0.92 12.68
N ASN A 106 -0.42 1.33 13.82
CA ASN A 106 -0.04 0.79 15.13
C ASN A 106 -0.24 -0.72 15.23
N LYS A 107 -1.38 -1.24 14.76
CA LYS A 107 -1.67 -2.68 14.78
C LYS A 107 -0.75 -3.47 13.84
N LEU A 108 -0.51 -2.98 12.63
CA LEU A 108 0.33 -3.66 11.62
C LEU A 108 1.83 -3.60 11.96
N TYR A 109 2.29 -2.46 12.48
CA TYR A 109 3.65 -2.29 12.97
C TYR A 109 3.92 -3.21 14.16
N GLY A 110 3.01 -3.27 15.14
CA GLY A 110 3.06 -4.23 16.25
C GLY A 110 3.03 -5.69 15.78
N GLY A 111 2.27 -5.98 14.71
CA GLY A 111 2.23 -7.28 14.04
C GLY A 111 3.41 -7.58 13.11
N ARG A 112 4.42 -6.69 13.05
CA ARG A 112 5.62 -6.79 12.19
C ARG A 112 5.33 -6.95 10.69
N GLN A 113 4.21 -6.41 10.21
CA GLN A 113 3.80 -6.48 8.81
C GLN A 113 4.47 -5.37 7.97
N ARG A 114 5.81 -5.39 7.94
CA ARG A 114 6.66 -4.30 7.42
C ARG A 114 6.36 -3.90 5.97
N GLU A 115 6.00 -4.85 5.11
CA GLU A 115 5.69 -4.62 3.70
C GLU A 115 4.41 -3.80 3.48
N ILE A 116 3.41 -3.96 4.35
CA ILE A 116 2.16 -3.21 4.26
C ILE A 116 2.29 -1.88 4.97
N VAL A 117 3.03 -1.86 6.09
CA VAL A 117 3.41 -0.62 6.77
C VAL A 117 4.10 0.33 5.79
N SER A 118 5.03 -0.15 4.97
CA SER A 118 5.70 0.74 4.00
C SER A 118 4.74 1.35 2.97
N ARG A 119 3.72 0.62 2.53
CA ARG A 119 2.68 1.15 1.62
C ARG A 119 1.79 2.18 2.29
N LEU A 120 1.41 1.96 3.55
CA LEU A 120 0.66 2.94 4.33
C LEU A 120 1.48 4.20 4.62
N LEU A 121 2.77 4.05 4.90
CA LEU A 121 3.71 5.17 5.07
C LEU A 121 3.79 6.03 3.80
N HIS A 122 3.85 5.39 2.61
CA HIS A 122 3.83 6.12 1.34
C HIS A 122 2.59 7.01 1.21
N ILE A 123 1.40 6.50 1.56
CA ILE A 123 0.18 7.32 1.59
C ILE A 123 0.25 8.44 2.61
N CYS A 124 0.82 8.20 3.79
CA CYS A 124 1.01 9.26 4.78
C CYS A 124 1.89 10.41 4.26
N ARG A 125 2.81 10.13 3.33
CA ARG A 125 3.59 11.16 2.63
C ARG A 125 2.77 11.90 1.59
N LEU A 126 2.00 11.18 0.76
CA LEU A 126 1.23 11.77 -0.33
C LEU A 126 0.17 12.77 0.17
N TYR A 127 -0.39 12.55 1.37
CA TYR A 127 -1.43 13.40 1.93
C TYR A 127 -0.96 14.11 3.20
N PRO A 128 -0.75 15.45 3.17
CA PRO A 128 -0.27 16.23 4.32
C PRO A 128 -1.16 16.13 5.57
N SER A 129 -2.44 15.84 5.40
CA SER A 129 -3.39 15.64 6.52
C SER A 129 -3.04 14.42 7.38
N LEU A 130 -2.27 13.46 6.86
CA LEU A 130 -1.80 12.25 7.53
C LEU A 130 -0.38 12.41 8.11
N ALA A 131 0.37 13.44 7.72
CA ALA A 131 1.74 13.68 8.19
C ALA A 131 1.84 13.96 9.71
N ARG A 132 0.71 14.30 10.35
CA ARG A 132 0.60 14.57 11.80
C ARG A 132 0.24 13.34 12.64
N ILE A 133 0.42 12.14 12.12
CA ILE A 133 0.28 10.92 12.93
C ILE A 133 1.50 10.84 13.86
N ASP A 134 1.24 10.62 15.15
CA ASP A 134 2.28 10.49 16.15
C ASP A 134 3.17 9.25 15.84
N ASP A 135 4.45 9.30 16.22
CA ASP A 135 5.43 8.24 15.99
C ASP A 135 5.73 7.87 14.53
N LEU A 136 5.15 8.57 13.55
CA LEU A 136 5.35 8.29 12.13
C LEU A 136 6.85 8.31 11.74
N ALA A 137 7.63 9.25 12.29
CA ALA A 137 9.08 9.32 12.08
C ALA A 137 9.84 8.09 12.59
N MET A 138 9.39 7.48 13.69
CA MET A 138 9.97 6.27 14.26
C MET A 138 9.63 5.06 13.39
N VAL A 139 8.36 4.92 12.99
CA VAL A 139 7.90 3.84 12.11
C VAL A 139 8.60 3.89 10.75
N TRP A 140 8.80 5.09 10.21
CA TRP A 140 9.60 5.32 9.01
C TRP A 140 11.04 4.87 9.17
N ARG A 141 11.73 5.31 10.23
CA ARG A 141 13.12 4.92 10.52
C ARG A 141 13.26 3.42 10.61
N ASP A 142 12.42 2.78 11.41
CA ASP A 142 12.45 1.34 11.60
C ASP A 142 12.24 0.59 10.29
N THR A 143 11.31 1.06 9.45
CA THR A 143 11.02 0.45 8.15
C THR A 143 12.20 0.65 7.19
N ALA A 144 12.84 1.82 7.21
CA ALA A 144 14.07 2.11 6.48
C ALA A 144 15.22 1.17 6.90
N ASP A 145 15.45 1.00 8.20
CA ASP A 145 16.48 0.10 8.73
C ASP A 145 16.22 -1.36 8.32
N TRP A 146 14.97 -1.81 8.37
CA TRP A 146 14.61 -3.14 7.91
C TRP A 146 14.89 -3.33 6.41
N MET A 147 14.51 -2.36 5.58
CA MET A 147 14.81 -2.43 4.14
C MET A 147 16.31 -2.35 3.86
N HIS A 148 17.06 -1.50 4.56
CA HIS A 148 18.51 -1.40 4.40
C HIS A 148 19.21 -2.72 4.71
N ASN A 149 18.82 -3.38 5.80
CA ASN A 149 19.31 -4.72 6.16
C ASN A 149 18.91 -5.78 5.12
N LYS A 150 17.75 -5.62 4.47
CA LYS A 150 17.34 -6.45 3.34
C LYS A 150 18.16 -6.13 2.09
N ILE A 151 18.50 -4.88 1.79
CA ILE A 151 19.34 -4.49 0.64
C ILE A 151 20.73 -5.14 0.75
N GLY A 152 21.31 -5.21 1.96
CA GLY A 152 22.55 -5.95 2.22
C GLY A 152 22.47 -7.45 1.88
N ILE A 153 21.29 -8.05 1.99
CA ILE A 153 21.01 -9.45 1.59
C ILE A 153 20.61 -9.53 0.11
N PHE A 154 19.92 -8.52 -0.43
CA PHE A 154 19.45 -8.49 -1.80
C PHE A 154 20.59 -8.30 -2.79
N ILE A 155 21.65 -7.55 -2.47
CA ILE A 155 22.90 -7.44 -3.28
C ILE A 155 23.52 -8.81 -3.56
N ALA A 156 23.32 -9.82 -2.70
CA ALA A 156 23.72 -11.20 -2.95
C ALA A 156 22.72 -12.02 -3.82
N PHE A 157 21.50 -11.52 -4.01
CA PHE A 157 20.42 -12.11 -4.83
C PHE A 157 20.20 -11.37 -6.17
N PHE A 158 21.12 -10.46 -6.54
CA PHE A 158 21.00 -9.59 -7.72
C PHE A 158 21.05 -10.35 -9.05
N SER A 159 19.88 -10.75 -9.55
CA SER A 159 19.62 -10.88 -10.98
C SER A 159 18.13 -10.81 -11.38
N TYR A 160 17.15 -10.76 -10.45
CA TYR A 160 15.76 -11.12 -10.85
C TYR A 160 14.59 -10.19 -10.47
N CYS A 161 14.74 -9.17 -9.62
CA CYS A 161 13.61 -8.31 -9.20
C CYS A 161 13.92 -6.80 -9.29
N SER A 162 13.57 -6.17 -10.41
CA SER A 162 13.65 -4.72 -10.59
C SER A 162 12.53 -3.93 -9.89
N SER A 163 11.39 -4.55 -9.58
CA SER A 163 10.25 -3.89 -8.94
C SER A 163 10.47 -3.57 -7.45
N LEU A 164 11.16 -4.46 -6.71
CA LEU A 164 11.45 -4.25 -5.29
C LEU A 164 12.52 -3.16 -5.09
N ILE A 165 13.48 -3.02 -6.01
CA ILE A 165 14.50 -1.97 -5.94
C ILE A 165 13.86 -0.60 -6.14
N VAL A 166 12.91 -0.46 -7.06
CA VAL A 166 12.18 0.80 -7.26
C VAL A 166 11.34 1.15 -6.03
N GLU A 167 10.62 0.19 -5.44
CA GLU A 167 9.87 0.42 -4.20
C GLU A 167 10.80 0.71 -3.00
N CYS A 168 11.93 0.01 -2.83
CA CYS A 168 12.89 0.29 -1.76
C CYS A 168 13.61 1.64 -1.94
N CYS A 169 13.97 2.01 -3.17
CA CYS A 169 14.54 3.32 -3.47
C CYS A 169 13.50 4.42 -3.27
N LEU A 170 12.24 4.21 -3.67
CA LEU A 170 11.14 5.12 -3.38
C LEU A 170 10.98 5.30 -1.88
N ILE A 171 10.87 4.25 -1.07
CA ILE A 171 10.63 4.42 0.37
C ILE A 171 11.82 5.10 1.09
N VAL A 172 13.07 4.88 0.66
CA VAL A 172 14.24 5.60 1.21
C VAL A 172 14.26 7.07 0.77
N VAL A 173 13.95 7.35 -0.51
CA VAL A 173 13.79 8.73 -1.00
C VAL A 173 12.61 9.42 -0.31
N ASP A 174 11.49 8.71 -0.13
CA ASP A 174 10.31 9.14 0.58
C ASP A 174 10.61 9.46 2.05
N TYR A 175 11.43 8.66 2.73
CA TYR A 175 11.90 8.95 4.08
C TYR A 175 12.78 10.20 4.13
N CYS A 176 13.75 10.32 3.22
CA CYS A 176 14.63 11.49 3.14
C CYS A 176 13.81 12.77 2.88
N CYS A 177 12.86 12.75 1.94
CA CYS A 177 11.96 13.86 1.70
C CYS A 177 11.05 14.16 2.90
N PHE A 178 10.47 13.13 3.54
CA PHE A 178 9.64 13.32 4.74
C PHE A 178 10.43 13.99 5.88
N VAL A 179 11.69 13.61 6.08
CA VAL A 179 12.61 14.22 7.05
C VAL A 179 12.91 15.67 6.68
N GLU A 180 13.22 15.97 5.42
CA GLU A 180 13.49 17.33 4.95
C GLU A 180 12.26 18.25 5.12
N ASP A 181 11.07 17.76 4.75
CA ASP A 181 9.83 18.54 4.77
C ASP A 181 9.28 18.77 6.19
N ASN A 182 9.35 17.77 7.09
CA ASN A 182 8.72 17.85 8.41
C ASN A 182 9.69 18.21 9.55
N LEU A 183 10.97 17.83 9.49
CA LEU A 183 11.96 18.25 10.49
C LEU A 183 12.57 19.62 10.17
N GLY A 184 12.55 20.05 8.89
CA GLY A 184 12.89 21.42 8.49
C GLY A 184 11.89 22.47 8.99
N ALA A 185 10.64 22.08 9.25
CA ALA A 185 9.62 22.92 9.86
C ALA A 185 9.82 23.05 11.39
N TYR A 186 10.15 21.94 12.08
CA TYR A 186 10.42 21.95 13.52
C TYR A 186 11.65 22.77 13.92
N ARG A 187 12.66 22.91 13.05
CA ARG A 187 13.81 23.80 13.31
C ARG A 187 13.51 25.29 13.15
N ARG A 188 12.43 25.67 12.45
CA ARG A 188 12.06 27.08 12.22
C ARG A 188 11.08 27.62 13.27
N GLU A 189 10.41 26.76 14.01
CA GLU A 189 9.57 27.17 15.16
C GLU A 189 10.34 27.14 16.50
N ALA A 190 11.57 26.64 16.50
CA ALA A 190 12.46 26.56 17.67
C ALA A 190 13.68 27.51 17.60
N ALA A 191 13.68 28.46 16.67
CA ALA A 191 14.68 29.52 16.50
C ALA A 191 13.99 30.89 16.53
#